data_AF-A0A345PN07-F1
#
_entry.id   AF-A0A345PN07-F1
#
_cell.length_a   1.000
_cell.length_b   1.000
_cell.length_c   1.000
_cell.angle_alpha   90.00
_cell.angle_beta   90.00
_cell.angle_gamma   90.00
#
_symmetry.space_group_name_H-M   'P 1'
#
loop_
_entity.id
_entity.type
_entity.pdbx_description
1 polymer ?
#
loop_
_entity_poly.entity_id
_entity_poly.type
_entity_poly.pdbx_seq_one_letter_code
_entity_poly.pdbx_strand_id
1 'polypeptide(L)'
;MKQEFFDIAMRKKIYIDLHDLQQDLDTWLDYYNQERPHSGKYCYGKTPRQTWQDSKKLIFEKNNKIAYLKSMTDTLNLTDNFRH
;
A
#
# COMPACT_ATOMS: atom_id res chain seq x y z
N MET A 1 4.75 12.67 -8.39
CA MET A 1 5.19 12.13 -9.71
C MET A 1 5.41 13.18 -10.79
N LYS A 2 4.41 13.93 -11.29
CA LYS A 2 4.64 14.98 -12.32
C LYS A 2 5.67 16.04 -11.88
N GLN A 3 5.39 16.72 -10.77
CA GLN A 3 6.28 17.76 -10.23
C GLN A 3 7.56 17.22 -9.58
N GLU A 4 7.56 15.96 -9.18
CA GLU A 4 8.68 15.33 -8.46
C GLU A 4 9.68 14.64 -9.38
N PHE A 5 9.22 14.10 -10.50
CA PHE A 5 10.05 13.40 -11.46
C PHE A 5 10.01 14.10 -12.82
N PHE A 6 8.88 14.06 -13.53
CA PHE A 6 8.82 14.48 -14.93
C PHE A 6 9.26 15.94 -15.15
N ASP A 7 8.72 16.88 -14.38
CA ASP A 7 9.07 18.30 -14.52
C ASP A 7 10.55 18.56 -14.21
N ILE A 8 11.20 17.75 -13.37
CA ILE A 8 12.62 17.87 -13.02
C ILE A 8 13.49 17.18 -14.08
N ALA A 9 13.12 15.97 -14.47
CA ALA A 9 13.82 15.15 -15.47
C ALA A 9 13.90 15.89 -16.81
N MET A 10 12.77 16.43 -17.29
CA MET A 10 12.68 17.16 -18.55
C MET A 10 13.46 18.49 -18.56
N ARG A 11 13.74 19.06 -17.38
CA ARG A 11 14.61 20.25 -17.24
C ARG A 11 16.10 19.91 -17.21
N LYS A 12 16.46 18.68 -16.80
CA LYS A 12 17.84 18.26 -16.60
C LYS A 12 18.45 17.55 -17.80
N LYS A 13 17.63 16.82 -18.57
CA LYS A 13 18.09 15.94 -19.65
C LYS A 13 17.11 16.03 -20.82
N ILE A 14 17.65 16.16 -22.03
CA ILE A 14 16.87 15.98 -23.26
C ILE A 14 16.87 14.49 -23.57
N TYR A 15 15.70 13.89 -23.58
CA TYR A 15 15.52 12.47 -23.92
C TYR A 15 15.26 12.35 -25.42
N ILE A 16 16.12 11.59 -26.08
CA ILE A 16 16.04 11.33 -27.53
C ILE A 16 15.18 10.09 -27.83
N ASP A 17 15.11 9.16 -26.88
CA ASP A 17 14.27 7.98 -26.94
C ASP A 17 13.48 7.79 -25.64
N LEU A 18 12.33 7.12 -25.73
CA LEU A 18 11.49 6.79 -24.60
C LEU A 18 12.17 5.80 -23.65
N HIS A 19 13.04 4.92 -24.16
CA HIS A 19 13.74 3.95 -23.34
C HIS A 19 14.62 4.63 -22.27
N ASP A 20 15.35 5.68 -22.64
CA ASP A 20 16.18 6.44 -21.71
C ASP A 20 15.36 7.10 -20.60
N LEU A 21 14.16 7.60 -20.94
CA LEU A 21 13.25 8.17 -19.95
C LEU A 21 12.70 7.09 -19.00
N GLN A 22 12.39 5.91 -19.54
CA GLN A 22 11.89 4.79 -18.75
C GLN A 22 12.95 4.31 -17.75
N GLN A 23 14.21 4.21 -18.16
CA GLN A 23 15.30 3.80 -17.26
C GLN A 23 15.49 4.77 -16.09
N ASP A 24 15.45 6.08 -16.36
CA ASP A 24 15.57 7.10 -15.31
C ASP A 24 14.32 7.09 -14.39
N LEU A 25 13.13 6.82 -14.95
CA LEU A 25 11.90 6.68 -14.19
C LEU A 25 11.92 5.45 -13.28
N ASP A 26 12.37 4.30 -13.78
CA ASP A 26 12.43 3.05 -13.02
C ASP A 26 13.38 3.20 -11.83
N THR A 27 14.55 3.80 -12.06
CA THR A 27 15.52 4.10 -10.99
C THR A 27 14.93 5.05 -9.96
N TRP A 28 14.24 6.11 -10.40
CA TRP A 28 13.62 7.07 -9.50
C TRP A 28 12.47 6.43 -8.68
N LEU A 29 11.68 5.56 -9.30
CA LEU A 29 10.61 4.82 -8.65
C LEU A 29 11.14 3.88 -7.57
N ASP A 30 12.27 3.23 -7.83
CA ASP A 30 12.90 2.35 -6.86
C ASP A 30 13.27 3.13 -5.59
N TYR A 31 14.00 4.24 -5.75
CA TYR A 31 14.32 5.16 -4.66
C TYR A 31 13.06 5.67 -3.93
N TYR A 32 12.05 6.11 -4.67
CA TYR A 32 10.82 6.64 -4.09
C TYR A 32 10.09 5.58 -3.24
N ASN A 33 10.05 4.34 -3.72
CA ASN A 33 9.31 3.27 -3.04
C ASN A 33 10.08 2.67 -1.87
N GLN A 34 11.41 2.59 -1.97
CA GLN A 34 12.25 1.86 -1.03
C GLN A 34 12.95 2.74 0.00
N GLU A 35 13.32 3.98 -0.36
CA GLU A 35 14.23 4.79 0.46
C GLU A 35 13.55 6.04 1.02
N ARG A 36 12.57 6.62 0.31
CA ARG A 36 11.91 7.85 0.76
C ARG A 36 11.01 7.59 1.97
N PRO A 37 11.33 8.16 3.16
CA PRO A 37 10.41 8.14 4.28
C PRO A 37 9.22 9.04 3.95
N HIS A 38 8.00 8.50 3.97
CA HIS A 38 6.81 9.33 3.83
C HIS A 38 6.57 10.09 5.14
N SER A 39 6.62 11.42 5.06
CA SER A 39 6.42 12.36 6.19
C SER A 39 4.95 12.57 6.56
N GLY A 40 4.04 11.70 6.10
CA GLY A 40 2.65 11.72 6.56
C GLY A 40 2.55 11.39 8.06
N LYS A 41 1.68 12.10 8.78
CA LYS A 41 1.45 11.93 10.24
C LYS A 41 1.25 10.47 10.67
N TYR A 42 0.69 9.64 9.79
CA TYR A 42 0.37 8.23 10.03
C TYR A 42 1.29 7.25 9.28
N CYS A 43 2.31 7.76 8.58
CA CYS A 43 3.29 6.93 7.86
C CYS A 43 4.50 6.60 8.73
N TYR A 44 4.68 7.28 9.88
CA TYR A 44 5.72 6.96 10.89
C TYR A 44 7.15 6.85 10.31
N GLY A 45 7.47 7.64 9.28
CA GLY A 45 8.76 7.56 8.59
C GLY A 45 8.97 6.28 7.75
N LYS A 46 7.94 5.44 7.62
CA LYS A 46 7.98 4.25 6.77
C LYS A 46 8.00 4.64 5.29
N THR A 47 8.58 3.77 4.50
CA THR A 47 8.60 3.91 3.04
C THR A 47 7.23 3.52 2.47
N PRO A 48 6.89 3.98 1.25
CA PRO A 48 5.65 3.59 0.58
C PRO A 48 5.47 2.07 0.52
N ARG A 49 6.54 1.34 0.18
CA ARG A 49 6.52 -0.13 0.10
C ARG A 49 6.18 -0.77 1.45
N GLN A 50 6.78 -0.29 2.53
CA GLN A 50 6.50 -0.81 3.87
C GLN A 50 5.06 -0.53 4.29
N THR A 51 4.58 0.69 4.04
CA THR A 51 3.20 1.10 4.34
C THR A 51 2.18 0.22 3.60
N TRP A 52 2.44 -0.08 2.34
CA TRP A 52 1.61 -0.97 1.54
C TRP A 52 1.58 -2.42 2.05
N GLN A 53 2.73 -2.95 2.48
CA GLN A 53 2.77 -4.31 3.04
C GLN A 53 2.06 -4.39 4.39
N ASP A 54 2.22 -3.36 5.22
CA ASP A 54 1.54 -3.28 6.51
C ASP A 54 0.02 -3.18 6.32
N SER A 55 -0.47 -2.42 5.34
CA SER A 55 -1.91 -2.31 5.05
C SER A 55 -2.53 -3.64 4.62
N LYS A 56 -1.83 -4.47 3.83
CA LYS A 56 -2.28 -5.81 3.45
C LYS A 56 -2.49 -6.71 4.67
N LYS A 57 -1.55 -6.69 5.62
CA LYS A 57 -1.66 -7.47 6.86
C LYS A 57 -2.88 -7.06 7.66
N LEU A 58 -3.10 -5.74 7.82
CA LEU A 58 -4.25 -5.20 8.53
C LEU A 58 -5.59 -5.63 7.92
N ILE A 59 -5.68 -5.66 6.59
CA ILE A 59 -6.90 -6.12 5.89
C ILE A 59 -7.13 -7.61 6.14
N PHE A 60 -6.08 -8.44 6.02
CA PHE A 60 -6.18 -9.88 6.25
C PHE A 60 -6.63 -10.20 7.69
N GLU A 61 -6.00 -9.57 8.68
CA GLU A 61 -6.37 -9.70 10.10
C GLU A 61 -7.82 -9.29 10.36
N LYS A 62 -8.26 -8.17 9.76
CA LYS A 62 -9.64 -7.70 9.88
C LYS A 62 -10.63 -8.69 9.28
N ASN A 63 -10.34 -9.25 8.10
CA ASN A 63 -11.20 -10.23 7.46
C ASN A 63 -11.32 -11.53 8.29
N ASN A 64 -10.21 -12.01 8.86
CA ASN A 64 -10.24 -13.17 9.74
C ASN A 64 -11.06 -12.93 11.00
N LYS A 65 -10.91 -11.74 11.61
CA LYS A 65 -11.72 -11.34 12.77
C LYS A 65 -13.21 -11.29 12.42
N ILE A 66 -13.57 -10.74 11.26
CA ILE A 66 -14.95 -10.73 10.77
C ILE A 66 -15.49 -12.15 10.61
N ALA A 67 -14.73 -13.05 10.00
CA ALA A 67 -15.13 -14.44 9.81
C ALA A 67 -15.35 -15.18 11.14
N TYR A 68 -14.45 -14.98 12.11
CA TYR A 68 -14.59 -15.55 13.46
C TYR A 68 -15.83 -15.03 14.20
N LEU A 69 -16.07 -13.72 14.15
CA LEU A 69 -17.26 -13.12 14.79
C LEU A 69 -18.56 -13.61 14.16
N LYS A 70 -18.57 -13.80 12.83
CA LYS A 70 -19.70 -14.37 12.11
C LYS A 70 -19.99 -15.81 12.56
N SER A 71 -18.97 -16.68 12.61
CA SER A 71 -19.18 -18.08 13.03
C SER A 71 -19.68 -18.20 14.47
N MET A 72 -19.20 -17.36 15.39
CA MET A 72 -19.71 -17.32 16.76
C MET A 72 -21.18 -16.89 16.81
N THR A 73 -21.57 -15.90 16.02
CA THR A 73 -22.94 -15.39 15.96
C THR A 73 -23.89 -16.46 15.38
N ASP A 74 -23.47 -17.13 14.31
CA ASP A 74 -24.23 -18.22 13.69
C ASP A 74 -24.41 -19.39 14.68
N THR A 75 -23.39 -19.70 15.48
CA THR A 75 -23.47 -20.74 16.51
C THR A 75 -24.42 -20.36 17.64
N LEU A 76 -24.36 -19.11 18.13
CA LEU A 76 -25.28 -18.59 19.16
C LEU A 76 -26.74 -18.64 18.69
N ASN A 77 -27.01 -18.18 17.46
CA ASN A 77 -28.34 -18.22 16.86
C ASN A 77 -28.87 -19.66 16.70
N LEU A 78 -28.01 -20.62 16.35
CA LEU A 78 -28.39 -22.03 16.32
C LEU A 78 -28.73 -22.54 17.72
N THR A 79 -27.92 -22.24 18.74
CA THR A 79 -28.19 -22.70 20.11
C THR A 79 -29.45 -22.10 20.74
N ASP A 80 -29.81 -20.87 20.39
CA ASP A 80 -31.05 -20.25 20.87
C ASP A 80 -32.31 -20.86 20.23
N ASN A 81 -32.21 -21.35 18.98
CA ASN A 81 -33.32 -22.05 18.30
C ASN A 81 -33.60 -23.46 18.84
N PHE A 82 -32.65 -24.08 19.56
CA PHE A 82 -32.83 -25.40 20.20
C PHE A 82 -33.28 -25.30 21.67
N ARG A 83 -33.58 -24.10 22.17
CA ARG A 83 -33.93 -23.82 23.57
C ARG A 83 -35.43 -23.53 23.80
N HIS A 84 -36.29 -23.94 22.85
CA HIS A 84 -37.74 -24.02 22.98
C HIS A 84 -38.18 -25.48 23.00
#